data_AF-A0A1C4IVW7-F1
#
_entry.id   AF-A0A1C4IVW7-F1
#
_cell.length_a   1.000
_cell.length_b   1.000
_cell.length_c   1.000
_cell.angle_alpha   90.00
_cell.angle_beta   90.00
_cell.angle_gamma   90.00
#
_symmetry.space_group_name_H-M   'P 1'
#
loop_
_entity.id
_entity.type
_entity.pdbx_description
1 polymer ?
#
loop_
_entity_poly.entity_id
_entity_poly.type
_entity_poly.pdbx_seq_one_letter_code
_entity_poly.pdbx_strand_id
1 'polypeptide(L)' 'MPMLALTGQARRWEPKRLRLQLSCTAARLITTGRQRILRLARHWPWTHVITSALTRLQAPPDPG' A
#
# COMPACT_ATOMS: atom_id res chain seq x y z
N MET A 1 -14.82 7.82 -9.05
CA MET A 1 -13.96 6.83 -9.75
C MET A 1 -12.72 6.60 -8.89
N PRO A 2 -12.57 5.49 -8.15
CA PRO A 2 -11.45 5.32 -7.23
C PRO A 2 -10.19 5.00 -8.05
N MET A 3 -9.44 6.04 -8.39
CA MET A 3 -8.15 5.95 -9.04
C MET A 3 -7.18 5.35 -8.01
N LEU A 4 -7.01 4.03 -8.07
CA LEU A 4 -6.11 3.26 -7.22
C LEU A 4 -4.74 3.94 -7.19
N ALA A 5 -4.28 4.30 -5.99
CA ALA A 5 -2.99 4.96 -5.73
C ALA A 5 -1.75 4.16 -6.19
N LEU A 6 -1.97 3.02 -6.84
CA LEU A 6 -0.97 2.13 -7.43
C LEU A 6 -0.58 2.65 -8.82
N THR A 7 0.66 3.11 -8.95
CA THR A 7 1.22 3.58 -10.23
C THR A 7 2.26 2.61 -10.77
N GLY A 8 2.60 2.75 -12.06
CA GLY A 8 3.65 1.93 -12.70
C GLY A 8 3.19 0.50 -12.99
N GLN A 9 4.10 -0.48 -12.84
CA GLN A 9 3.79 -1.90 -13.10
C GLN A 9 2.66 -2.45 -12.23
N ALA A 10 2.45 -1.89 -11.04
CA ALA A 10 1.37 -2.27 -10.13
C ALA A 10 -0.04 -1.89 -10.64
N ARG A 11 -0.13 -0.90 -11.54
CA ARG A 11 -1.38 -0.53 -12.22
C ARG A 11 -1.82 -1.58 -13.25
N ARG A 12 -0.86 -2.33 -13.80
CA ARG A 12 -1.09 -3.36 -14.83
C ARG A 12 -1.34 -4.75 -14.24
N TRP A 13 -1.36 -4.87 -12.91
CA TRP A 13 -1.64 -6.14 -12.27
C TRP A 13 -3.11 -6.51 -12.37
N GLU A 14 -3.36 -7.78 -12.67
CA GLU A 14 -4.70 -8.33 -12.50
C GLU A 14 -5.15 -8.20 -11.03
N PRO A 15 -6.44 -7.89 -10.78
CA PRO A 15 -6.97 -7.67 -9.43
C PRO A 15 -6.70 -8.82 -8.47
N LYS A 16 -6.69 -10.06 -8.99
CA LYS A 16 -6.40 -11.27 -8.22
C LYS A 16 -4.95 -11.29 -7.72
N ARG A 17 -4.00 -10.91 -8.57
CA ARG A 17 -2.57 -10.83 -8.24
C ARG A 17 -2.33 -9.74 -7.20
N LEU A 18 -2.99 -8.60 -7.38
CA LEU A 18 -2.94 -7.47 -6.44
C LEU A 18 -3.49 -7.87 -5.06
N ARG A 19 -4.66 -8.51 -4.99
CA ARG A 19 -5.23 -9.02 -3.73
C ARG A 19 -4.30 -10.02 -3.06
N LEU A 20 -3.79 -11.00 -3.82
CA LEU A 20 -2.87 -11.99 -3.28
C LEU A 20 -1.60 -11.32 -2.74
N GLN A 21 -1.02 -10.37 -3.47
CA GLN A 21 0.18 -9.67 -3.02
C GLN A 21 -0.07 -8.81 -1.79
N LEU A 22 -1.18 -8.10 -1.71
CA LEU A 22 -1.53 -7.33 -0.50
C LEU A 22 -1.74 -8.24 0.71
N SER A 23 -2.42 -9.38 0.53
CA SER A 23 -2.70 -10.31 1.62
C SER A 23 -1.53 -11.21 2.00
N CYS A 24 -0.61 -11.49 1.07
CA CYS A 24 0.54 -12.37 1.28
C CYS A 24 1.82 -11.58 1.63
N THR A 25 1.82 -10.25 1.51
CA THR A 25 2.94 -9.45 1.97
C THR A 25 3.13 -9.65 3.46
N ALA A 26 4.32 -10.11 3.86
CA ALA A 26 4.69 -10.25 5.25
C ALA A 26 4.65 -8.88 5.94
N ALA A 27 3.56 -8.62 6.66
CA ALA A 27 3.30 -7.37 7.33
C ALA A 27 2.78 -7.63 8.74
N ARG A 28 3.15 -6.75 9.68
CA ARG A 28 2.58 -6.74 11.02
C ARG A 28 1.71 -5.49 11.17
N LEU A 29 0.41 -5.69 11.34
CA LEU A 29 -0.49 -4.63 11.76
C LEU A 29 -0.43 -4.52 13.28
N ILE A 30 -0.02 -3.36 13.78
CA ILE A 30 0.06 -3.03 15.20
C ILE A 30 -1.00 -1.97 15.47
N THR A 31 -1.93 -2.26 16.36
CA THR A 31 -2.94 -1.28 16.79
C THR A 31 -2.57 -0.77 18.17
N THR A 32 -2.11 0.48 18.24
CA THR A 32 -1.97 1.22 19.50
C THR A 32 -3.23 2.07 19.70
N GLY A 33 -3.52 2.49 20.93
CA GLY A 33 -4.82 3.09 21.29
C GLY A 33 -5.31 4.22 20.37
N ARG A 34 -4.41 5.01 19.77
CA ARG A 34 -4.75 6.05 18.78
C ARG A 34 -4.14 5.85 17.39
N GLN A 35 -3.29 4.83 17.19
CA GLN A 35 -2.55 4.68 15.93
C GLN A 35 -2.58 3.24 15.43
N ARG A 36 -2.74 3.09 14.12
CA ARG A 36 -2.60 1.81 13.43
C ARG A 36 -1.30 1.86 12.63
N ILE A 37 -0.32 1.06 13.03
CA ILE A 37 1.02 1.01 12.44
C ILE A 37 1.11 -0.28 11.61
N LEU A 38 1.30 -0.14 10.30
CA LEU A 38 1.58 -1.26 9.41
C LEU A 38 3.09 -1.39 9.18
N ARG A 39 3.71 -2.43 9.75
CA ARG A 39 5.13 -2.74 9.54
C ARG A 39 5.28 -3.74 8.40
N LEU A 40 5.74 -3.29 7.25
CA LEU A 40 6.05 -4.14 6.09
C LEU A 40 7.48 -4.70 6.20
N ALA A 41 7.71 -5.94 5.75
CA ALA A 41 9.05 -6.51 5.68
C ALA A 41 9.93 -5.71 4.69
N ARG A 42 11.03 -5.13 5.17
CA ARG A 42 11.88 -4.20 4.39
C ARG A 42 12.52 -4.83 3.15
N HIS A 43 12.84 -6.12 3.22
CA HIS A 43 13.52 -6.85 2.15
C HIS A 43 12.56 -7.41 1.09
N TRP A 44 11.24 -7.28 1.28
CA TRP A 44 10.28 -7.84 0.34
C TRP A 44 10.21 -7.00 -0.95
N PRO A 45 10.23 -7.62 -2.14
CA PRO A 45 10.41 -6.92 -3.40
C PRO A 45 9.30 -5.91 -3.74
N TRP A 46 8.13 -6.00 -3.09
CA TRP A 46 6.96 -5.15 -3.39
C TRP A 46 6.62 -4.14 -2.28
N THR A 47 7.39 -4.13 -1.19
CA THR A 47 7.16 -3.23 -0.05
C THR A 47 7.17 -1.76 -0.48
N HIS A 48 8.11 -1.39 -1.36
CA HIS A 48 8.21 -0.03 -1.88
C HIS A 48 6.96 0.42 -2.66
N VAL A 49 6.32 -0.48 -3.41
CA VAL A 49 5.09 -0.20 -4.16
C VAL A 49 3.93 0.10 -3.21
N ILE A 50 3.77 -0.75 -2.20
CA ILE A 50 2.69 -0.61 -1.21
C ILE A 50 2.89 0.66 -0.38
N THR A 51 4.11 0.92 0.10
CA THR A 51 4.44 2.14 0.83
C THR A 51 4.17 3.37 -0.02
N SER A 52 4.60 3.41 -1.28
CA SER A 52 4.37 4.56 -2.17
C SER A 52 2.89 4.81 -2.43
N ALA A 53 2.09 3.76 -2.60
CA ALA A 53 0.65 3.88 -2.78
C ALA A 53 -0.05 4.41 -1.52
N LEU A 54 0.36 3.92 -0.34
CA LEU A 54 -0.13 4.41 0.94
C LEU A 54 0.24 5.88 1.17
N THR A 55 1.49 6.27 0.88
CA THR A 55 1.94 7.66 0.97
C THR A 55 1.10 8.57 0.08
N ARG A 56 0.73 8.12 -1.13
CA ARG A 56 -0.17 8.90 -2.00
C ARG A 56 -1.61 8.97 -1.50
N LEU A 57 -2.13 7.91 -0.89
CA LEU A 57 -3.47 7.95 -0.27
C LEU A 57 -3.51 8.86 0.95
N GLN A 58 -2.40 8.96 1.68
CA GLN A 58 -2.26 9.82 2.86
C GLN A 58 -1.86 11.25 2.51
N ALA A 59 -1.40 11.49 1.28
CA ALA A 59 -1.14 12.85 0.81
C ALA A 59 -2.47 13.61 0.84
N PRO A 60 -2.52 14.78 1.50
CA PRO A 60 -3.71 15.61 1.46
C PRO A 60 -4.04 15.92 -0.01
N PRO A 61 -5.34 15.96 -0.40
CA PRO A 61 -5.70 16.50 -1.70
C PRO A 61 -5.11 17.91 -1.77
N ASP A 62 -4.47 18.19 -2.90
CA ASP A 62 -3.83 19.46 -3.23
C ASP A 62 -4.62 20.65 -2.63
N PRO A 63 -4.00 21.49 -1.78
CA PRO A 63 -4.65 22.70 -1.29
C PRO A 63 -4.64 23.72 -2.43
N GLY A 64 -5.60 23.58 -3.34
CA GLY A 64 -5.96 24.63 -4.29
C GLY A 64 -6.53 25.85 -3.59
#